data_AF-A0A2R9UEC0-F1
#
_entry.id   AF-A0A2R9UEC0-F1
#
_cell.length_a   1.000
_cell.length_b   1.000
_cell.length_c   1.000
_cell.angle_alpha   90.00
_cell.angle_beta   90.00
_cell.angle_gamma   90.00
#
_symmetry.space_group_name_H-M   'P 1'
#
loop_
_entity.id
_entity.type
_entity.pdbx_description
1 polymer ?
#
loop_
_entity_poly.entity_id
_entity_poly.type
_entity_poly.pdbx_seq_one_letter_code
_entity_poly.pdbx_strand_id
1 'polypeptide(L)'
;MRRQNFTDDTVDYAAVGATQAHDLMQYPPEHSVPAEEAWRIGSGEERFTAAGDLLLSWAPLRSEELSISDVRPATDGGYSGVAFDADGAPVAPSRLESEQRFAADGTPFVRPGTSVRVHGKVDGHRADAHLRVISVFEEPRRVGYILGTVGHSIVSGEELFSVEWRDNDEVWFVVRAFDRPTAPSYRVFLGLVRRRRRALFQRYLRAISPLYTS
;
A
#
# COMPACT_ATOMS: atom_id res chain seq x y z
N MET A 1 -14.88 -32.57 10.32
CA MET A 1 -13.76 -31.94 9.59
C MET A 1 -14.35 -30.82 8.74
N ARG A 2 -14.21 -29.56 9.17
CA ARG A 2 -14.81 -28.39 8.50
C ARG A 2 -13.99 -28.10 7.24
N ARG A 3 -14.60 -28.19 6.05
CA ARG A 3 -13.98 -27.73 4.80
C ARG A 3 -13.58 -26.27 4.99
N GLN A 4 -12.28 -25.97 4.89
CA GLN A 4 -11.85 -24.59 4.69
C GLN A 4 -12.40 -24.16 3.33
N ASN A 5 -13.14 -23.05 3.29
CA ASN A 5 -13.50 -22.45 2.02
C ASN A 5 -12.19 -21.94 1.41
N PHE A 6 -11.86 -22.42 0.21
CA PHE A 6 -10.85 -21.80 -0.63
C PHE A 6 -11.37 -20.41 -0.98
N THR A 7 -10.80 -19.38 -0.35
CA THR A 7 -11.03 -17.99 -0.74
C THR A 7 -10.00 -17.69 -1.80
N ASP A 8 -10.47 -17.29 -2.99
CA ASP A 8 -9.59 -16.80 -4.04
C ASP A 8 -9.02 -15.45 -3.59
N ASP A 9 -7.77 -15.45 -3.12
CA ASP A 9 -7.06 -14.27 -2.62
C ASP A 9 -6.32 -13.53 -3.76
N THR A 10 -6.66 -13.78 -5.03
CA THR A 10 -6.12 -13.03 -6.17
C THR A 10 -6.66 -11.60 -6.22
N VAL A 11 -5.84 -10.68 -6.71
CA VAL A 11 -6.26 -9.29 -6.93
C VAL A 11 -7.39 -9.18 -7.96
N ASP A 12 -8.24 -8.17 -7.80
CA ASP A 12 -9.44 -7.93 -8.63
C ASP A 12 -9.20 -6.98 -9.82
N TYR A 13 -7.93 -6.71 -10.15
CA TYR A 13 -7.49 -5.86 -11.26
C TYR A 13 -6.38 -6.54 -12.08
N ALA A 14 -6.23 -6.14 -13.34
CA ALA A 14 -5.31 -6.80 -14.28
C ALA A 14 -3.88 -6.23 -14.26
N ALA A 15 -3.71 -4.93 -14.03
CA ALA A 15 -2.44 -4.22 -14.16
C ALA A 15 -1.58 -4.29 -12.88
N VAL A 16 -1.17 -5.49 -12.49
CA VAL A 16 -0.36 -5.74 -11.28
C VAL A 16 1.04 -5.13 -11.42
N GLY A 17 1.44 -4.31 -10.44
CA GLY A 17 2.72 -3.61 -10.44
C GLY A 17 2.72 -2.27 -11.19
N ALA A 18 1.59 -1.86 -11.78
CA ALA A 18 1.52 -0.63 -12.57
C ALA A 18 1.81 0.64 -11.75
N THR A 19 1.67 0.60 -10.42
CA THR A 19 2.08 1.72 -9.56
C THR A 19 3.58 2.00 -9.56
N GLN A 20 4.40 1.08 -10.08
CA GLN A 20 5.84 1.29 -10.25
C GLN A 20 6.19 1.94 -11.60
N ALA A 21 5.29 1.88 -12.59
CA ALA A 21 5.56 2.42 -13.92
C ALA A 21 5.83 3.94 -13.86
N HIS A 22 6.88 4.40 -14.55
CA HIS A 22 7.26 5.82 -14.57
C HIS A 22 6.19 6.69 -15.26
N ASP A 23 5.43 6.10 -16.16
CA ASP A 23 4.41 6.76 -16.98
C ASP A 23 2.99 6.60 -16.43
N LEU A 24 2.80 6.05 -15.23
CA LEU A 24 1.49 5.82 -14.58
C LEU A 24 0.54 7.03 -14.69
N MET A 25 1.08 8.24 -14.50
CA MET A 25 0.27 9.47 -14.54
C MET A 25 -0.20 9.84 -15.94
N GLN A 26 0.54 9.44 -16.97
CA GLN A 26 0.24 9.70 -18.38
C GLN A 26 -0.55 8.56 -19.02
N TYR A 27 -0.23 7.31 -18.68
CA TYR A 27 -0.83 6.09 -19.21
C TYR A 27 -1.31 5.18 -18.07
N PRO A 28 -2.34 5.59 -17.32
CA PRO A 28 -2.90 4.75 -16.26
C PRO A 28 -3.61 3.52 -16.83
N PRO A 29 -3.74 2.43 -16.04
CA PRO A 29 -4.57 1.29 -16.41
C PRO A 29 -5.98 1.69 -16.84
N GLU A 30 -6.59 0.91 -17.74
CA GLU A 30 -7.88 1.26 -18.34
C GLU A 30 -8.98 1.57 -17.31
N HIS A 31 -9.66 2.70 -17.53
CA HIS A 31 -10.75 3.21 -16.70
C HIS A 31 -10.35 3.45 -15.22
N SER A 32 -9.07 3.61 -14.95
CA SER A 32 -8.58 4.00 -13.63
C SER A 32 -8.25 5.48 -13.56
N VAL A 33 -8.20 6.01 -12.34
CA VAL A 33 -7.76 7.38 -12.06
C VAL A 33 -6.40 7.28 -11.37
N PRO A 34 -5.28 7.73 -11.95
CA PRO A 34 -3.98 7.70 -11.27
C PRO A 34 -3.85 8.84 -10.26
N ALA A 35 -2.95 8.69 -9.30
CA ALA A 35 -2.46 9.75 -8.42
C ALA A 35 -1.07 9.43 -7.91
N GLU A 36 -0.37 10.51 -7.59
CA GLU A 36 0.91 10.49 -6.91
C GLU A 36 0.95 11.71 -6.00
N GLU A 37 1.42 11.51 -4.77
CA GLU A 37 1.79 12.58 -3.87
C GLU A 37 3.10 12.22 -3.17
N ALA A 38 3.91 13.23 -2.91
CA ALA A 38 5.20 13.09 -2.26
C ALA A 38 5.40 14.22 -1.27
N TRP A 39 5.78 13.88 -0.03
CA TRP A 39 6.03 14.83 1.03
C TRP A 39 7.40 14.61 1.64
N ARG A 40 8.16 15.69 1.83
CA ARG A 40 9.35 15.66 2.66
C ARG A 40 8.92 15.49 4.12
N ILE A 41 9.39 14.42 4.75
CA ILE A 41 9.05 14.06 6.14
C ILE A 41 10.23 14.22 7.10
N GLY A 42 11.39 14.70 6.62
CA GLY A 42 12.56 15.03 7.42
C GLY A 42 13.87 14.85 6.66
N SER A 43 14.92 14.48 7.37
CA SER A 43 16.25 14.20 6.83
C SER A 43 17.00 13.18 7.70
N GLY A 44 18.02 12.52 7.15
CA GLY A 44 18.90 11.59 7.86
C GLY A 44 18.41 10.15 7.95
N GLU A 45 19.37 9.25 8.19
CA GLU A 45 19.17 7.81 8.31
C GLU A 45 18.21 7.42 9.45
N GLU A 46 18.29 8.10 10.59
CA GLU A 46 17.39 7.84 11.73
C GLU A 46 15.92 8.09 11.35
N ARG A 47 15.65 9.17 10.60
CA ARG A 47 14.30 9.47 10.13
C ARG A 47 13.82 8.47 9.09
N PHE A 48 14.70 8.07 8.16
CA PHE A 48 14.42 7.04 7.16
C PHE A 48 14.05 5.71 7.83
N THR A 49 14.87 5.25 8.77
CA THR A 49 14.67 3.99 9.50
C THR A 49 13.36 4.02 10.29
N ALA A 50 13.13 5.09 11.07
CA ALA A 50 11.90 5.21 11.87
C ALA A 50 10.63 5.28 11.00
N ALA A 51 10.67 6.00 9.87
CA ALA A 51 9.55 6.06 8.94
C ALA A 51 9.32 4.72 8.21
N GLY A 52 10.39 3.99 7.89
CA GLY A 52 10.34 2.65 7.33
C GLY A 52 9.67 1.65 8.28
N ASP A 53 10.04 1.66 9.56
CA ASP A 53 9.42 0.79 10.57
C ASP A 53 7.93 1.12 10.77
N LEU A 54 7.56 2.40 10.82
CA LEU A 54 6.14 2.80 10.83
C LEU A 54 5.41 2.29 9.59
N LEU A 55 6.01 2.43 8.41
CA LEU A 55 5.42 1.97 7.17
C LEU A 55 5.18 0.46 7.17
N LEU A 56 6.23 -0.33 7.45
CA LEU A 56 6.19 -1.80 7.44
C LEU A 56 5.37 -2.40 8.61
N SER A 57 5.07 -1.62 9.64
CA SER A 57 4.18 -2.00 10.74
C SER A 57 2.72 -1.58 10.52
N TRP A 58 2.35 -1.26 9.27
CA TRP A 58 0.99 -0.92 8.82
C TRP A 58 0.46 0.43 9.31
N ALA A 59 1.32 1.36 9.75
CA ALA A 59 0.88 2.64 10.28
C ALA A 59 -0.09 3.41 9.35
N PRO A 60 0.10 3.48 8.01
CA PRO A 60 -0.85 4.17 7.13
C PRO A 60 -2.30 3.66 7.23
N LEU A 61 -2.48 2.37 7.50
CA LEU A 61 -3.80 1.73 7.58
C LEU A 61 -4.36 1.71 9.02
N ARG A 62 -3.72 2.39 9.98
CA ARG A 62 -4.05 2.31 11.41
C ARG A 62 -4.32 3.68 12.00
N SER A 63 -5.41 3.76 12.76
CA SER A 63 -6.00 5.03 13.15
C SER A 63 -7.18 4.86 14.11
N GLU A 64 -7.63 5.92 14.78
CA GLU A 64 -8.83 5.86 15.64
C GLU A 64 -10.10 5.38 14.89
N GLU A 65 -10.23 5.72 13.60
CA GLU A 65 -11.38 5.37 12.76
C GLU A 65 -11.05 4.33 11.67
N LEU A 66 -9.82 3.80 11.68
CA LEU A 66 -9.32 2.86 10.68
C LEU A 66 -8.51 1.76 11.35
N SER A 67 -8.95 0.53 11.20
CA SER A 67 -8.30 -0.64 11.81
C SER A 67 -8.01 -1.70 10.77
N ILE A 68 -6.97 -2.48 11.02
CA ILE A 68 -6.68 -3.68 10.25
C ILE A 68 -7.05 -4.93 11.06
N SER A 69 -7.53 -5.96 10.38
CA SER A 69 -7.83 -7.27 10.95
C SER A 69 -7.50 -8.38 9.95
N ASP A 70 -7.57 -9.63 10.40
CA ASP A 70 -7.38 -10.80 9.52
C ASP A 70 -6.05 -10.75 8.74
N VAL A 71 -4.99 -10.30 9.39
CA VAL A 71 -3.64 -10.23 8.79
C VAL A 71 -3.12 -11.66 8.63
N ARG A 72 -3.20 -12.17 7.40
CA ARG A 72 -2.86 -13.54 7.02
C ARG A 72 -1.62 -13.52 6.13
N PRO A 73 -0.43 -13.87 6.65
CA PRO A 73 0.76 -14.06 5.82
C PRO A 73 0.52 -15.08 4.72
N ALA A 74 1.26 -14.97 3.61
CA ALA A 74 1.25 -15.99 2.58
C ALA A 74 1.67 -17.35 3.18
N THR A 75 0.92 -18.41 2.87
CA THR A 75 1.31 -19.77 3.22
C THR A 75 2.63 -20.10 2.51
N ASP A 76 3.52 -20.86 3.14
CA ASP A 76 4.80 -21.26 2.54
C ASP A 76 4.58 -21.84 1.13
N GLY A 77 5.25 -21.25 0.14
CA GLY A 77 5.13 -21.60 -1.29
C GLY A 77 4.01 -20.90 -2.07
N GLY A 78 3.15 -20.07 -1.44
CA GLY A 78 1.93 -19.55 -2.07
C GLY A 78 2.06 -18.26 -2.89
N TYR A 79 3.00 -17.36 -2.57
CA TYR A 79 3.21 -16.11 -3.31
C TYR A 79 4.54 -15.44 -2.93
N SER A 80 5.46 -15.32 -3.88
CA SER A 80 6.76 -14.64 -3.66
C SER A 80 6.70 -13.12 -3.86
N GLY A 81 5.56 -12.58 -4.28
CA GLY A 81 5.47 -11.22 -4.79
C GLY A 81 5.98 -11.08 -6.22
N VAL A 82 5.81 -9.86 -6.75
CA VAL A 82 6.48 -9.41 -7.98
C VAL A 82 7.46 -8.30 -7.61
N ALA A 83 8.62 -8.27 -8.27
CA ALA A 83 9.57 -7.18 -8.16
C ALA A 83 9.92 -6.69 -9.56
N PHE A 84 10.24 -5.41 -9.67
CA PHE A 84 10.67 -4.81 -10.92
C PHE A 84 11.94 -3.99 -10.66
N ASP A 85 12.82 -3.92 -11.66
CA ASP A 85 13.98 -3.05 -11.61
C ASP A 85 13.60 -1.58 -11.89
N ALA A 86 14.61 -0.70 -11.93
CA ALA A 86 14.43 0.72 -12.18
C ALA A 86 13.81 1.02 -13.57
N ASP A 87 13.97 0.09 -14.52
CA ASP A 87 13.42 0.19 -15.88
C ASP A 87 12.01 -0.43 -15.99
N GLY A 88 11.47 -0.96 -14.88
CA GLY A 88 10.17 -1.61 -14.83
C GLY A 88 10.16 -3.04 -15.39
N ALA A 89 11.33 -3.64 -15.62
CA ALA A 89 11.40 -5.03 -16.06
C ALA A 89 11.20 -5.97 -14.87
N PRO A 90 10.41 -7.06 -15.02
CA PRO A 90 10.17 -8.00 -13.94
C PRO A 90 11.46 -8.70 -13.56
N VAL A 91 11.83 -8.59 -12.29
CA VAL A 91 12.98 -9.29 -11.69
C VAL A 91 12.49 -10.32 -10.68
N ALA A 92 13.34 -11.31 -10.38
CA ALA A 92 13.04 -12.26 -9.33
C ALA A 92 12.83 -11.48 -8.01
N PRO A 93 11.69 -11.68 -7.32
CA PRO A 93 11.48 -11.03 -6.03
C PRO A 93 12.62 -11.39 -5.10
N SER A 94 13.13 -10.39 -4.38
CA SER A 94 14.13 -10.64 -3.34
C SER A 94 13.51 -11.60 -2.34
N ARG A 95 14.01 -12.84 -2.34
CA ARG A 95 13.67 -13.82 -1.31
C ARG A 95 14.36 -13.35 -0.04
N LEU A 96 13.77 -12.36 0.61
CA LEU A 96 14.12 -11.98 1.96
C LEU A 96 13.72 -13.18 2.84
N GLU A 97 14.65 -14.12 3.00
CA GLU A 97 14.68 -15.13 4.07
C GLU A 97 14.94 -14.42 5.41
N SER A 98 14.20 -13.34 5.66
CA SER A 98 14.21 -12.64 6.93
C SER A 98 13.22 -13.33 7.85
N GLU A 99 13.62 -13.53 9.10
CA GLU A 99 12.69 -13.90 10.16
C GLU A 99 11.53 -12.90 10.18
N GLN A 100 10.31 -13.43 10.40
CA GLN A 100 9.12 -12.58 10.48
C GLN A 100 9.26 -11.58 11.63
N ARG A 101 9.27 -10.28 11.30
CA ARG A 101 9.18 -9.20 12.30
C ARG A 101 7.73 -9.00 12.74
N PHE A 102 7.55 -8.56 13.98
CA PHE A 102 6.26 -8.30 14.59
C PHE A 102 6.25 -6.93 15.27
N ALA A 103 5.11 -6.24 15.20
CA ALA A 103 4.86 -5.04 15.99
C ALA A 103 4.63 -5.41 17.46
N ALA A 104 4.65 -4.41 18.34
CA ALA A 104 4.47 -4.60 19.78
C ALA A 104 3.12 -5.26 20.15
N ASP A 105 2.11 -5.10 19.31
CA ASP A 105 0.78 -5.72 19.45
C ASP A 105 0.71 -7.17 18.92
N GLY A 106 1.83 -7.73 18.45
CA GLY A 106 1.91 -9.08 17.88
C GLY A 106 1.48 -9.16 16.41
N THR A 107 1.17 -8.03 15.75
CA THR A 107 0.85 -8.04 14.31
C THR A 107 2.12 -8.26 13.49
N PRO A 108 2.13 -9.20 12.53
CA PRO A 108 3.29 -9.37 11.65
C PRO A 108 3.50 -8.13 10.78
N PHE A 109 4.75 -7.75 10.61
CA PHE A 109 5.14 -6.73 9.62
C PHE A 109 4.73 -7.19 8.21
N VAL A 110 4.56 -6.20 7.33
CA VAL A 110 4.21 -6.39 5.93
C VAL A 110 5.17 -7.41 5.28
N ARG A 111 4.61 -8.39 4.56
CA ARG A 111 5.35 -9.35 3.74
C ARG A 111 4.64 -9.58 2.41
N PRO A 112 5.38 -9.94 1.34
CA PRO A 112 4.76 -10.31 0.08
C PRO A 112 3.69 -11.38 0.28
N GLY A 113 2.51 -11.14 -0.29
CA GLY A 113 1.36 -12.04 -0.26
C GLY A 113 0.55 -12.04 1.02
N THR A 114 0.90 -11.22 2.02
CA THR A 114 0.03 -11.03 3.18
C THR A 114 -1.31 -10.43 2.75
N SER A 115 -2.41 -11.09 3.11
CA SER A 115 -3.76 -10.55 2.96
C SER A 115 -4.18 -9.82 4.25
N VAL A 116 -4.93 -8.73 4.13
CA VAL A 116 -5.39 -7.93 5.27
C VAL A 116 -6.78 -7.36 4.98
N ARG A 117 -7.62 -7.26 6.01
CA ARG A 117 -8.88 -6.52 5.96
C ARG A 117 -8.70 -5.16 6.63
N VAL A 118 -9.10 -4.12 5.92
CA VAL A 118 -9.20 -2.76 6.45
C VAL A 118 -10.65 -2.49 6.78
N HIS A 119 -10.91 -1.92 7.96
CA HIS A 119 -12.24 -1.56 8.41
C HIS A 119 -12.31 -0.13 8.92
N GLY A 120 -13.34 0.59 8.46
CA GLY A 120 -13.69 1.92 8.98
C GLY A 120 -13.83 3.00 7.90
N LYS A 121 -13.45 4.22 8.25
CA LYS A 121 -13.64 5.41 7.41
C LYS A 121 -12.54 6.44 7.60
N VAL A 122 -12.37 7.31 6.61
CA VAL A 122 -11.44 8.45 6.63
C VAL A 122 -12.17 9.68 6.13
N ASP A 123 -12.24 10.73 6.95
CA ASP A 123 -13.00 11.98 6.70
C ASP A 123 -14.44 11.72 6.19
N GLY A 124 -15.13 10.75 6.81
CA GLY A 124 -16.49 10.35 6.44
C GLY A 124 -16.61 9.44 5.21
N HIS A 125 -15.51 9.17 4.50
CA HIS A 125 -15.48 8.24 3.38
C HIS A 125 -15.19 6.82 3.84
N ARG A 126 -16.00 5.85 3.39
CA ARG A 126 -15.78 4.43 3.66
C ARG A 126 -14.41 3.95 3.16
N ALA A 127 -13.68 3.26 4.02
CA ALA A 127 -12.34 2.75 3.74
C ALA A 127 -12.25 1.22 3.84
N ASP A 128 -13.37 0.52 4.04
CA ASP A 128 -13.40 -0.94 4.05
C ASP A 128 -12.81 -1.52 2.76
N ALA A 129 -11.87 -2.45 2.91
CA ALA A 129 -11.25 -3.15 1.79
C ALA A 129 -10.67 -4.51 2.23
N HIS A 130 -10.60 -5.46 1.29
CA HIS A 130 -9.74 -6.64 1.40
C HIS A 130 -8.55 -6.41 0.48
N LEU A 131 -7.35 -6.36 1.06
CA LEU A 131 -6.12 -5.99 0.38
C LEU A 131 -5.10 -7.13 0.47
N ARG A 132 -4.21 -7.20 -0.51
CA ARG A 132 -3.07 -8.11 -0.56
C ARG A 132 -1.79 -7.35 -0.82
N VAL A 133 -0.74 -7.71 -0.12
CA VAL A 133 0.60 -7.20 -0.37
C VAL A 133 1.15 -7.85 -1.64
N ILE A 134 1.39 -7.04 -2.65
CA ILE A 134 1.86 -7.46 -3.97
C ILE A 134 3.38 -7.55 -4.01
N SER A 135 4.03 -6.59 -3.38
CA SER A 135 5.48 -6.48 -3.33
C SER A 135 5.92 -5.78 -2.06
N VAL A 136 7.12 -6.07 -1.60
CA VAL A 136 7.81 -5.38 -0.51
C VAL A 136 9.26 -5.20 -0.95
N PHE A 137 9.81 -4.03 -0.72
CA PHE A 137 11.22 -3.72 -0.98
C PHE A 137 11.82 -3.02 0.24
N GLU A 138 13.00 -3.49 0.64
CA GLU A 138 13.80 -2.95 1.74
C GLU A 138 15.23 -2.77 1.24
N GLU A 139 15.50 -1.62 0.63
CA GLU A 139 16.79 -1.21 0.09
C GLU A 139 17.45 -0.20 1.04
N PRO A 140 18.79 0.00 0.97
CA PRO A 140 19.50 0.89 1.90
C PRO A 140 18.98 2.33 1.98
N ARG A 141 18.31 2.82 0.92
CA ARG A 141 17.78 4.19 0.83
C ARG A 141 16.32 4.25 0.39
N ARG A 142 15.64 3.11 0.33
CA ARG A 142 14.26 3.02 -0.14
C ARG A 142 13.54 1.84 0.49
N VAL A 143 12.41 2.08 1.12
CA VAL A 143 11.62 1.04 1.77
C VAL A 143 10.15 1.23 1.48
N GLY A 144 9.42 0.15 1.21
CA GLY A 144 8.02 0.26 0.86
C GLY A 144 7.36 -1.03 0.46
N TYR A 145 6.08 -0.92 0.11
CA TYR A 145 5.27 -2.04 -0.35
C TYR A 145 4.14 -1.57 -1.26
N ILE A 146 3.56 -2.55 -1.94
CA ILE A 146 2.42 -2.36 -2.82
C ILE A 146 1.24 -3.15 -2.26
N LEU A 147 0.08 -2.53 -2.17
CA LEU A 147 -1.19 -3.17 -1.88
C LEU A 147 -2.07 -3.22 -3.11
N GLY A 148 -2.67 -4.37 -3.35
CA GLY A 148 -3.69 -4.58 -4.37
C GLY A 148 -5.02 -4.95 -3.74
N THR A 149 -6.12 -4.49 -4.31
CA THR A 149 -7.46 -4.92 -3.91
C THR A 149 -7.74 -6.36 -4.36
N VAL A 150 -8.34 -7.16 -3.47
CA VAL A 150 -8.75 -8.56 -3.72
C VAL A 150 -10.27 -8.66 -3.97
N GLY A 151 -11.01 -7.58 -3.73
CA GLY A 151 -12.46 -7.51 -3.85
C GLY A 151 -13.11 -6.78 -2.68
N HIS A 152 -14.42 -6.59 -2.75
CA HIS A 152 -15.25 -5.99 -1.69
C HIS A 152 -14.80 -4.58 -1.23
N SER A 153 -14.20 -3.81 -2.12
CA SER A 153 -13.89 -2.39 -1.94
C SER A 153 -14.72 -1.53 -2.90
N ILE A 154 -14.89 -0.24 -2.56
CA ILE A 154 -15.58 0.74 -3.41
C ILE A 154 -14.75 1.19 -4.64
N VAL A 155 -13.48 0.81 -4.64
CA VAL A 155 -12.49 0.97 -5.71
C VAL A 155 -11.72 -0.34 -5.88
N SER A 156 -11.29 -0.62 -7.10
CA SER A 156 -10.38 -1.71 -7.44
C SER A 156 -9.11 -1.11 -8.02
N GLY A 157 -7.93 -1.55 -7.58
CA GLY A 157 -6.66 -1.04 -8.04
C GLY A 157 -5.53 -1.30 -7.06
N GLU A 158 -4.50 -0.48 -7.18
CA GLU A 158 -3.22 -0.69 -6.51
C GLU A 158 -2.73 0.61 -5.88
N GLU A 159 -2.06 0.47 -4.74
CA GLU A 159 -1.48 1.57 -3.97
C GLU A 159 -0.06 1.19 -3.52
N LEU A 160 0.92 1.97 -3.96
CA LEU A 160 2.32 1.90 -3.54
C LEU A 160 2.55 2.92 -2.43
N PHE A 161 3.20 2.45 -1.37
CA PHE A 161 3.71 3.28 -0.30
C PHE A 161 5.23 3.13 -0.25
N SER A 162 5.94 4.24 -0.20
CA SER A 162 7.41 4.20 -0.05
C SER A 162 7.94 5.36 0.78
N VAL A 163 9.03 5.07 1.48
CA VAL A 163 9.90 6.06 2.09
C VAL A 163 11.23 6.03 1.34
N GLU A 164 11.69 7.19 0.88
CA GLU A 164 12.92 7.36 0.11
C GLU A 164 13.87 8.30 0.83
N TRP A 165 15.14 7.90 0.98
CA TRP A 165 16.21 8.74 1.48
C TRP A 165 17.08 9.20 0.31
N ARG A 166 16.90 10.45 -0.10
CA ARG A 166 17.56 11.02 -1.29
C ARG A 166 18.99 11.45 -0.99
N ASP A 167 19.82 11.56 -2.02
CA ASP A 167 21.27 11.86 -1.87
C ASP A 167 21.56 13.21 -1.20
N ASN A 168 20.60 14.14 -1.23
CA ASN A 168 20.64 15.42 -0.53
C ASN A 168 20.24 15.33 0.96
N ASP A 169 20.24 14.12 1.52
CA ASP A 169 19.86 13.77 2.89
C ASP A 169 18.36 13.93 3.23
N GLU A 170 17.51 14.28 2.26
CA GLU A 170 16.08 14.40 2.50
C GLU A 170 15.38 13.05 2.57
N VAL A 171 14.45 12.91 3.51
CA VAL A 171 13.57 11.74 3.60
C VAL A 171 12.18 12.11 3.11
N TRP A 172 11.68 11.36 2.14
CA TRP A 172 10.42 11.58 1.46
C TRP A 172 9.47 10.41 1.66
N PHE A 173 8.20 10.69 1.92
CA PHE A 173 7.12 9.72 1.85
C PHE A 173 6.38 9.90 0.53
N VAL A 174 6.29 8.84 -0.26
CA VAL A 174 5.68 8.83 -1.59
C VAL A 174 4.56 7.81 -1.62
N VAL A 175 3.40 8.23 -2.10
CA VAL A 175 2.23 7.37 -2.33
C VAL A 175 1.82 7.48 -3.79
N ARG A 176 1.75 6.34 -4.49
CA ARG A 176 1.28 6.25 -5.88
C ARG A 176 0.10 5.30 -5.92
N ALA A 177 -0.95 5.65 -6.65
CA ALA A 177 -2.13 4.80 -6.73
C ALA A 177 -2.84 4.92 -8.07
N PHE A 178 -3.59 3.89 -8.43
CA PHE A 178 -4.68 4.03 -9.39
C PHE A 178 -5.94 3.36 -8.84
N ASP A 179 -7.09 4.01 -9.05
CA ASP A 179 -8.37 3.48 -8.62
C ASP A 179 -9.32 3.36 -9.82
N ARG A 180 -9.86 2.17 -10.04
CA ARG A 180 -11.03 1.91 -10.87
C ARG A 180 -12.28 1.89 -9.98
N PRO A 181 -13.22 2.83 -10.15
CA PRO A 181 -14.45 2.85 -9.34
C PRO A 181 -15.33 1.60 -9.56
N THR A 182 -15.64 0.86 -8.50
CA THR A 182 -16.51 -0.32 -8.58
C THR A 182 -17.96 0.01 -8.18
N ALA A 183 -18.16 1.01 -7.31
CA ALA A 183 -19.48 1.43 -6.85
C ALA A 183 -20.19 2.35 -7.88
N PRO A 184 -21.51 2.20 -8.13
CA PRO A 184 -22.25 2.99 -9.10
C PRO A 184 -22.12 4.52 -8.93
N SER A 185 -22.18 5.00 -7.68
CA SER A 185 -22.04 6.44 -7.37
C SER A 185 -20.65 6.98 -7.68
N TYR A 186 -19.59 6.20 -7.45
CA TYR A 186 -18.21 6.58 -7.74
C TYR A 186 -17.89 6.49 -9.24
N ARG A 187 -18.59 5.62 -9.99
CA ARG A 187 -18.51 5.60 -11.47
C ARG A 187 -19.11 6.86 -12.10
N VAL A 188 -20.17 7.41 -11.52
CA VAL A 188 -20.84 8.63 -12.03
C VAL A 188 -20.11 9.90 -11.59
N PHE A 189 -19.57 9.93 -10.37
CA PHE A 189 -18.91 11.11 -9.81
C PHE A 189 -17.44 10.86 -9.48
N LEU A 190 -16.57 10.95 -10.49
CA LEU A 190 -15.10 10.85 -10.35
C LEU A 190 -14.52 11.81 -9.28
N GLY A 191 -15.17 12.94 -9.02
CA GLY A 191 -14.80 13.85 -7.94
C GLY A 191 -14.84 13.22 -6.54
N LEU A 192 -15.70 12.22 -6.30
CA LEU A 192 -15.75 11.49 -5.04
C LEU A 192 -14.53 10.58 -4.85
N VAL A 193 -14.03 9.96 -5.93
CA VAL A 193 -12.79 9.18 -5.92
C VAL A 193 -11.63 10.06 -5.49
N ARG A 194 -11.50 11.24 -6.10
CA ARG A 194 -10.43 12.20 -5.78
C ARG A 194 -10.51 12.73 -4.35
N ARG A 195 -11.72 13.03 -3.85
CA ARG A 195 -11.93 13.49 -2.46
C ARG A 195 -11.56 12.41 -1.44
N ARG A 196 -12.06 11.19 -1.63
CA ARG A 196 -11.70 10.03 -0.79
C ARG A 196 -10.19 9.80 -0.79
N ARG A 197 -9.56 9.83 -1.98
CA ARG A 197 -8.12 9.64 -2.10
C ARG A 197 -7.34 10.69 -1.34
N ARG A 198 -7.69 11.97 -1.50
CA ARG A 198 -7.04 13.06 -0.76
C ARG A 198 -7.14 12.86 0.75
N ALA A 199 -8.31 12.44 1.25
CA ALA A 199 -8.50 12.14 2.67
C ALA A 199 -7.59 10.99 3.15
N LEU A 200 -7.53 9.88 2.39
CA LEU A 200 -6.64 8.75 2.68
C LEU A 200 -5.17 9.16 2.70
N PHE A 201 -4.72 9.87 1.67
CA PHE A 201 -3.33 10.30 1.52
C PHE A 201 -2.88 11.21 2.68
N GLN A 202 -3.74 12.14 3.09
CA GLN A 202 -3.48 12.99 4.26
C GLN A 202 -3.43 12.19 5.57
N ARG A 203 -4.22 11.12 5.67
CA ARG A 203 -4.18 10.21 6.82
C ARG A 203 -2.87 9.42 6.84
N TYR A 204 -2.45 8.89 5.71
CA TYR A 204 -1.20 8.16 5.57
C TYR A 204 0.00 9.02 5.94
N LEU A 205 0.04 10.26 5.44
CA LEU A 205 1.08 11.21 5.79
C LEU A 205 1.16 11.45 7.30
N ARG A 206 0.01 11.66 7.97
CA ARG A 206 -0.04 11.84 9.43
C ARG A 206 0.47 10.62 10.20
N ALA A 207 0.21 9.41 9.69
CA ALA A 207 0.69 8.19 10.34
C ALA A 207 2.22 8.03 10.25
N ILE A 208 2.83 8.44 9.12
CA ILE A 208 4.28 8.36 8.90
C ILE A 208 5.03 9.55 9.49
N SER A 209 4.37 10.71 9.56
CA SER A 209 4.92 11.95 10.10
C SER A 209 3.92 12.61 11.05
N PRO A 210 3.79 12.13 12.30
CA PRO A 210 2.83 12.66 13.28
C PRO A 210 3.03 14.15 13.59
N LEU A 211 4.25 14.67 13.40
CA LEU A 211 4.59 16.09 13.56
C LEU A 211 4.18 16.96 12.36
N TYR A 212 3.65 16.36 11.29
CA TYR A 212 3.15 17.09 10.14
C TYR A 212 1.76 17.66 10.45
N THR A 213 1.71 18.93 10.83
CA THR A 213 0.46 19.67 11.03
C THR A 213 -0.12 20.08 9.67
N SER A 214 -1.37 19.68 9.39
CA SER A 214 -2.12 20.06 8.18
C SER A 214 -2.59 21.51 8.23
#